data_AF-A0A7C3JAJ9-F1
#
_entry.id   AF-A0A7C3JAJ9-F1
#
_cell.length_a   1.000
_cell.length_b   1.000
_cell.length_c   1.000
_cell.angle_alpha   90.00
_cell.angle_beta   90.00
_cell.angle_gamma   90.00
#
_symmetry.space_group_name_H-M   'P 1'
#
loop_
_entity.id
_entity.type
_entity.pdbx_description
1 polymer ?
#
loop_
_entity_poly.entity_id
_entity_poly.type
_entity_poly.pdbx_seq_one_letter_code
_entity_poly.pdbx_strand_id
1 'polypeptide(L)' 'MDFIGVVRGKRIELVDILPYPEGQVVKISVEPLEEQLRPGSPLAIRQMMHQSPHLTEEDMAELEQVMTG' A
#
# COMPACT_ATOMS: atom_id res chain seq x y z
N MET A 1 -4.78 5.17 -17.18
CA MET A 1 -4.33 6.57 -17.15
C MET A 1 -4.88 7.09 -15.88
N ASP A 2 -3.99 7.48 -14.99
CA ASP A 2 -4.30 7.57 -13.58
C ASP A 2 -4.14 9.02 -13.19
N PHE A 3 -5.12 9.53 -12.45
CA PHE A 3 -5.20 10.94 -12.08
C PHE A 3 -5.18 11.03 -10.57
N ILE A 4 -4.42 11.99 -10.06
CA ILE A 4 -4.37 12.27 -8.63
C ILE A 4 -5.42 13.34 -8.32
N GLY A 5 -6.18 13.09 -7.27
CA GLY A 5 -7.18 14.03 -6.77
C GLY A 5 -7.17 14.11 -5.25
N VAL A 6 -7.72 15.21 -4.74
CA VAL A 6 -7.87 15.45 -3.30
C VAL A 6 -9.33 15.23 -2.91
N VAL A 7 -9.55 14.47 -1.84
CA VAL A 7 -10.88 14.26 -1.28
C VAL A 7 -11.29 15.50 -0.48
N ARG A 8 -12.44 16.08 -0.83
CA ARG A 8 -13.10 17.16 -0.07
C ARG A 8 -14.52 16.74 0.30
N GLY A 9 -14.66 16.12 1.47
CA GLY A 9 -15.92 15.56 1.94
C GLY A 9 -16.37 14.40 1.06
N LYS A 10 -17.41 14.61 0.24
CA LYS A 10 -17.95 13.61 -0.70
C LYS A 10 -17.57 13.87 -2.16
N ARG A 11 -16.63 14.79 -2.41
CA ARG A 11 -16.15 15.15 -3.74
C ARG A 11 -14.67 14.81 -3.89
N ILE A 12 -14.26 14.45 -5.10
CA ILE A 12 -12.86 14.30 -5.48
C ILE A 12 -12.57 15.43 -6.47
N GLU A 13 -11.63 16.30 -6.10
CA GLU A 13 -11.13 17.36 -6.97
C GLU A 13 -9.84 16.87 -7.61
N LEU A 14 -9.85 16.71 -8.94
CA LEU A 14 -8.66 16.32 -9.68
C LEU A 14 -7.68 17.49 -9.73
N VAL A 15 -6.39 17.19 -9.59
CA VAL A 15 -5.33 18.19 -9.74
C VAL A 15 -5.21 18.62 -11.21
N ASP A 16 -5.39 17.66 -12.12
CA ASP A 16 -5.25 17.85 -13.56
C ASP A 16 -6.59 17.90 -14.28
N ILE A 17 -6.59 18.58 -15.44
CA ILE A 17 -7.75 18.62 -16.33
C ILE A 17 -7.88 17.27 -17.04
N LEU A 18 -9.10 16.76 -17.07
CA LEU A 18 -9.40 15.52 -17.79
C LEU A 18 -9.27 15.71 -19.31
N PRO A 19 -8.52 14.85 -20.01
CA PRO A 19 -8.32 14.94 -21.46
C PRO A 19 -9.50 14.31 -22.23
N TYR A 20 -10.74 14.47 -21.75
CA TYR A 20 -11.93 13.92 -22.36
C TYR A 20 -12.81 15.07 -22.91
N PRO A 21 -13.32 14.97 -24.15
CA PRO A 21 -14.29 15.90 -24.70
C PRO A 21 -15.57 15.97 -23.87
N GLU A 22 -16.23 17.12 -23.92
CA GLU A 22 -17.55 17.28 -23.31
C GLU A 22 -18.56 16.29 -23.90
N GLY A 23 -19.39 15.71 -23.03
CA GLY A 23 -20.42 14.73 -23.41
C GLY A 23 -19.92 13.30 -23.59
N GLN A 24 -18.61 13.03 -23.50
CA GLN A 24 -18.09 11.66 -23.54
C GLN A 24 -18.43 10.91 -22.25
N VAL A 25 -19.06 9.74 -22.41
CA VAL A 25 -19.30 8.81 -21.29
C VAL A 25 -18.00 8.10 -20.93
N VAL A 26 -17.60 8.19 -19.67
CA VAL A 26 -16.42 7.50 -19.14
C VAL A 26 -16.78 6.72 -17.87
N LYS A 27 -16.10 5.60 -17.66
CA LYS A 27 -16.18 4.83 -16.42
C LYS A 27 -15.02 5.24 -15.52
N ILE A 28 -15.32 5.61 -14.29
CA ILE A 28 -14.32 6.04 -13.31
C ILE A 28 -14.24 4.98 -12.22
N SER A 29 -13.02 4.53 -11.93
CA SER A 29 -12.70 3.74 -10.74
C SER A 29 -11.81 4.59 -9.84
N VAL A 30 -12.06 4.55 -8.55
CA VAL A 30 -11.28 5.29 -7.55
C VAL A 30 -10.68 4.28 -6.60
N GLU A 31 -9.36 4.32 -6.47
CA GLU A 31 -8.63 3.51 -5.51
C GLU A 31 -7.93 4.45 -4.51
N PRO A 32 -7.89 4.11 -3.21
CA PRO A 32 -7.06 4.84 -2.26
C PRO A 32 -5.62 4.81 -2.74
N LEU A 33 -5.00 5.99 -2.84
CA LEU A 33 -3.57 6.05 -3.07
C LEU A 33 -2.88 5.62 -1.77
N GLU A 34 -2.35 4.40 -1.74
CA GLU A 34 -1.48 3.98 -0.63
C GLU A 34 -0.26 4.90 -0.63
N GLU A 35 -0.13 5.72 0.41
CA GLU A 35 1.13 6.41 0.66
C GLU A 35 2.20 5.34 0.82
N GLN A 36 3.14 5.29 -0.13
CA GLN A 36 4.37 4.52 0.06
C GLN A 36 5.01 5.03 1.33
N LEU A 37 4.88 4.26 2.41
CA LEU A 37 5.38 4.65 3.71
C LEU A 37 6.88 4.88 3.55
N ARG A 38 7.32 6.09 3.89
CA ARG A 38 8.75 6.41 3.83
C ARG A 38 9.49 5.38 4.69
N PRO A 39 10.56 4.75 4.17
CA PRO A 39 11.40 3.87 4.97
C PRO A 39 11.81 4.57 6.26
N GLY A 40 11.58 3.92 7.41
CA GLY A 40 11.86 4.48 8.73
C GLY A 40 10.76 5.36 9.35
N SER A 41 9.62 5.57 8.69
CA SER A 41 8.45 6.17 9.35
C SER A 41 7.91 5.25 10.46
N PRO A 42 7.32 5.80 11.55
CA PRO A 42 6.75 4.98 12.62
C PRO A 42 5.72 3.95 12.13
N LEU A 43 4.94 4.29 11.10
CA LEU A 43 3.98 3.38 10.47
C LEU A 43 4.69 2.27 9.67
N ALA A 44 5.74 2.59 8.91
CA ALA A 44 6.52 1.57 8.19
C ALA A 44 7.16 0.57 9.15
N ILE A 45 7.77 1.08 10.23
CA ILE A 45 8.39 0.25 11.26
C ILE A 45 7.34 -0.63 11.93
N ARG A 46 6.19 -0.06 12.30
CA ARG A 46 5.10 -0.83 12.91
C ARG A 46 4.58 -1.93 11.99
N GLN A 47 4.40 -1.65 10.69
CA GLN A 47 3.99 -2.68 9.74
C GLN A 47 5.03 -3.80 9.63
N MET A 48 6.32 -3.45 9.51
CA MET A 48 7.41 -4.43 9.45
C MET A 48 7.49 -5.30 10.71
N MET A 49 7.28 -4.71 11.90
CA MET A 49 7.25 -5.45 13.17
C MET A 49 6.05 -6.40 13.30
N HIS A 50 4.95 -6.15 12.58
CA HIS A 50 3.78 -7.02 12.57
C HIS A 50 3.81 -8.07 11.44
N GLN A 51 4.82 -8.03 10.56
CA GLN A 51 5.02 -9.07 9.58
C GLN A 51 5.53 -10.35 10.25
N SER A 52 5.06 -11.50 9.77
CA SER A 52 5.60 -12.79 10.20
C SER A 52 7.10 -12.82 9.89
N PRO A 53 7.93 -13.33 10.81
CA PRO A 53 9.36 -13.39 10.56
C PRO A 53 9.60 -14.23 9.31
N HIS A 54 10.54 -13.77 8.47
CA HIS A 54 10.94 -14.47 7.26
C HIS A 54 11.83 -15.67 7.62
N LEU A 55 11.28 -16.61 8.38
CA LEU A 55 11.96 -17.84 8.74
C LEU A 55 11.89 -18.81 7.57
N THR A 56 13.04 -19.34 7.20
CA THR A 56 13.17 -20.45 6.28
C THR A 56 12.97 -21.78 7.02
N GLU A 57 12.75 -22.86 6.28
CA GLU A 57 12.69 -24.22 6.87
C GLU A 57 14.00 -24.61 7.56
N GLU A 58 15.14 -24.06 7.09
CA GLU A 58 16.47 -24.27 7.69
C GLU A 58 16.57 -23.59 9.06
N ASP A 59 16.09 -22.36 9.19
CA ASP A 59 16.03 -21.64 10.48
C ASP A 59 15.19 -22.40 11.52
N MET A 60 14.10 -23.02 11.08
CA MET A 60 13.23 -23.85 11.93
C MET A 60 13.94 -25.14 12.37
N ALA A 61 14.68 -25.80 11.48
CA ALA A 61 15.42 -27.01 11.79
C ALA A 61 16.55 -26.78 12.81
N GLU A 62 17.25 -25.64 12.72
CA GLU A 62 18.26 -25.25 13.71
C GLU A 62 17.62 -24.97 15.08
N LEU A 63 16.48 -24.27 15.11
CA LEU A 63 15.74 -24.02 16.35
C LEU A 63 15.28 -25.31 17.03
N GLU A 64 14.77 -26.28 16.28
CA GLU A 64 14.36 -27.57 16.82
C GLU A 64 15.52 -28.34 17.43
N GLN A 65 16.70 -28.31 16.80
CA GLN A 65 17.91 -28.96 17.34
C GLN A 65 18.36 -28.34 18.67
N VAL A 66 18.24 -27.02 18.82
CA VAL A 66 18.62 -26.34 20.08
C VAL A 66 17.58 -26.57 21.19
N MET A 67 16.30 -26.75 20.84
CA MET A 67 15.23 -26.96 21.84
C MET A 67 15.08 -28.40 22.31
N THR A 68 15.54 -29.37 21.52
CA THR A 68 15.44 -30.81 21.84
C THR A 68 16.77 -31.47 22.22
N GLY A 69 17.88 -30.71 22.19
CA GLY A 69 19.22 -31.11 22.61
C GLY A 69 19.48 -31.01 24.11
#